data_AF-A0A3C0DX25-F1
#
_entry.id   AF-A0A3C0DX25-F1
#
_cell.length_a   1.000
_cell.length_b   1.000
_cell.length_c   1.000
_cell.angle_alpha   90.00
_cell.angle_beta   90.00
_cell.angle_gamma   90.00
#
_symmetry.space_group_name_H-M   'P 1'
#
loop_
_entity.id
_entity.type
_entity.pdbx_description
1 polymer ?
#
loop_
_entity_poly.entity_id
_entity_poly.type
_entity_poly.pdbx_seq_one_letter_code
_entity_poly.pdbx_strand_id
1 'polypeptide(L)'
;HIVGGGSRNELLNQLTADAANIRVVAGPTEATASGNILVQAIAAGAVKDLADARQIIRSSFDTKDYCPNPSDAIEVARARFNQL
;
A
#
# COMPACT_ATOMS: atom_id res chain seq x y z
N HIS A 1 4.18 0.17 -0.58
CA HIS A 1 2.71 0.19 -0.73
C HIS A 1 2.12 -0.83 0.21
N ILE A 2 1.02 -0.51 0.88
CA ILE A 2 0.20 -1.47 1.60
C ILE A 2 -1.10 -1.61 0.83
N VAL A 3 -1.47 -2.82 0.45
CA VAL A 3 -2.69 -3.14 -0.31
C VAL A 3 -3.54 -4.14 0.47
N GLY A 4 -4.74 -4.45 -0.01
CA GLY A 4 -5.61 -5.42 0.67
C GLY A 4 -6.36 -4.83 1.85
N GLY A 5 -6.93 -5.68 2.69
CA GLY A 5 -7.70 -5.21 3.86
C GLY A 5 -6.89 -4.38 4.86
N GLY A 6 -5.58 -4.62 4.96
CA GLY A 6 -4.67 -3.88 5.84
C GLY A 6 -4.51 -2.41 5.44
N SER A 7 -4.69 -2.05 4.16
CA SER A 7 -4.58 -0.67 3.71
C SER A 7 -5.67 0.24 4.27
N ARG A 8 -6.76 -0.33 4.82
CA ARG A 8 -7.85 0.42 5.47
C ARG A 8 -7.54 0.83 6.91
N ASN A 9 -6.50 0.29 7.53
CA ASN A 9 -6.17 0.59 8.92
C ASN A 9 -5.19 1.75 9.00
N GLU A 10 -5.70 2.96 9.30
CA GLU A 10 -4.89 4.18 9.33
C GLU A 10 -3.77 4.12 10.38
N LEU A 11 -4.07 3.63 11.58
CA LEU A 11 -3.08 3.53 12.65
C LEU A 11 -1.95 2.57 12.27
N LEU A 12 -2.27 1.40 11.73
CA LEU A 12 -1.27 0.44 11.24
C LEU A 12 -0.38 1.06 10.16
N ASN A 13 -0.99 1.75 9.18
CA ASN A 13 -0.25 2.35 8.08
C ASN A 13 0.68 3.47 8.55
N GLN A 14 0.21 4.33 9.47
CA GLN A 14 1.03 5.40 10.05
C GLN A 14 2.18 4.82 10.88
N LEU A 15 1.90 3.88 11.78
CA LEU A 15 2.94 3.22 12.59
C LEU A 15 3.94 2.49 11.69
N THR A 16 3.51 1.94 10.56
CA THR A 16 4.42 1.33 9.58
C THR A 16 5.32 2.38 8.93
N ALA A 17 4.78 3.54 8.54
CA ALA A 17 5.58 4.65 7.99
C ALA A 17 6.59 5.16 9.01
N ASP A 18 6.18 5.32 10.27
CA ASP A 18 7.03 5.80 11.37
C ASP A 18 8.12 4.78 11.71
N ALA A 19 7.75 3.51 11.87
CA ALA A 19 8.68 2.45 12.24
C ALA A 19 9.66 2.10 11.11
N ALA A 20 9.24 2.15 9.85
CA ALA A 20 10.14 1.89 8.72
C ALA A 20 10.89 3.14 8.25
N ASN A 21 10.50 4.32 8.74
CA ASN A 21 11.01 5.62 8.31
C ASN A 21 10.98 5.81 6.78
N ILE A 22 9.88 5.37 6.15
CA ILE A 22 9.63 5.52 4.70
C ILE A 22 8.19 5.99 4.46
N ARG A 23 7.96 6.66 3.33
CA ARG A 23 6.60 6.96 2.88
C ARG A 23 5.85 5.66 2.57
N VAL A 24 4.67 5.51 3.16
CA VAL A 24 3.73 4.43 2.88
C VAL A 24 2.58 4.96 2.04
N VAL A 25 2.34 4.33 0.89
CA VAL A 25 1.13 4.53 0.08
C VAL A 25 0.17 3.38 0.38
N ALA A 26 -1.00 3.67 0.94
CA ALA A 26 -2.01 2.67 1.27
C ALA A 26 -3.12 2.65 0.21
N GLY A 27 -3.41 1.47 -0.32
CA GLY A 27 -4.40 1.21 -1.36
C GLY A 27 -3.77 0.72 -2.68
N PRO A 28 -4.59 0.13 -3.57
CA PRO A 28 -6.02 -0.12 -3.40
C PRO A 28 -6.30 -1.34 -2.50
N THR A 29 -7.44 -1.30 -1.83
CA THR A 29 -7.92 -2.41 -0.99
C THR A 29 -8.15 -3.68 -1.80
N GLU A 30 -8.67 -3.56 -3.03
CA GLU A 30 -9.02 -4.71 -3.88
C GLU A 30 -7.91 -5.08 -4.89
N ALA A 31 -6.63 -4.83 -4.53
CA ALA A 31 -5.49 -4.99 -5.45
C ALA A 31 -5.42 -6.37 -6.12
N THR A 32 -5.72 -7.46 -5.39
CA THR A 32 -5.71 -8.82 -5.93
C THR A 32 -6.78 -9.01 -7.01
N ALA A 33 -8.02 -8.60 -6.72
CA ALA A 33 -9.13 -8.76 -7.64
C ALA A 33 -8.93 -7.90 -8.90
N SER A 34 -8.59 -6.63 -8.74
CA SER A 34 -8.35 -5.72 -9.86
C SER A 34 -7.13 -6.15 -10.70
N GLY A 35 -6.06 -6.63 -10.07
CA GLY A 35 -4.90 -7.17 -10.76
C GLY A 35 -5.23 -8.39 -11.62
N ASN A 36 -6.08 -9.29 -11.11
CA ASN A 36 -6.52 -10.47 -11.86
C ASN A 36 -7.32 -10.07 -13.12
N ILE A 37 -8.31 -9.20 -12.95
CA ILE A 37 -9.15 -8.69 -14.04
C ILE A 37 -8.28 -8.02 -15.12
N LEU A 38 -7.32 -7.18 -14.73
CA LEU A 38 -6.49 -6.45 -15.69
C LEU A 38 -5.53 -7.35 -16.47
N VAL A 39 -4.94 -8.36 -15.83
CA VAL A 39 -4.08 -9.32 -16.54
C VAL A 39 -4.91 -10.14 -17.54
N GLN A 40 -6.15 -10.52 -17.19
CA GLN A 40 -7.08 -11.16 -18.13
C GLN A 40 -7.49 -10.22 -19.27
N ALA A 41 -7.72 -8.94 -18.99
CA ALA A 41 -8.03 -7.93 -20.00
C ALA A 41 -6.86 -7.69 -20.97
N ILE A 42 -5.61 -7.76 -20.48
CA ILE A 42 -4.40 -7.75 -21.34
C ILE A 42 -4.39 -8.98 -22.25
N ALA A 43 -4.61 -10.17 -21.70
CA ALA A 43 -4.64 -11.41 -22.48
C ALA A 43 -5.77 -11.42 -23.53
N ALA A 44 -6.88 -10.74 -23.26
CA ALA A 44 -8.00 -10.57 -24.18
C ALA A 44 -7.80 -9.43 -25.20
N GLY A 45 -6.70 -8.67 -25.12
CA GLY A 45 -6.42 -7.52 -25.99
C GLY A 45 -7.25 -6.26 -25.68
N ALA A 46 -7.99 -6.24 -24.56
CA ALA A 46 -8.81 -5.11 -24.14
C ALA A 46 -7.99 -4.01 -23.42
N VAL A 47 -6.84 -4.38 -22.84
CA VAL A 47 -5.86 -3.46 -22.26
C VAL A 47 -4.53 -3.69 -22.95
N LYS A 48 -3.83 -2.62 -23.33
CA LYS A 48 -2.66 -2.72 -24.21
C LYS A 48 -1.50 -3.50 -23.56
N ASP A 49 -1.15 -3.14 -22.33
CA ASP A 49 0.01 -3.67 -21.63
C ASP A 49 -0.07 -3.40 -20.12
N LEU A 50 0.94 -3.82 -19.37
CA LEU A 50 1.02 -3.62 -17.92
C LEU A 50 1.14 -2.14 -17.52
N ALA A 51 1.68 -1.28 -18.38
CA ALA A 51 1.78 0.15 -18.07
C ALA A 51 0.40 0.80 -18.11
N ASP A 52 -0.39 0.46 -19.13
CA ASP A 52 -1.77 0.90 -19.29
C ASP A 52 -2.66 0.37 -18.14
N ALA A 53 -2.51 -0.91 -17.78
CA ALA A 53 -3.19 -1.50 -16.63
C ALA A 53 -2.88 -0.77 -15.30
N ARG A 54 -1.62 -0.39 -15.06
CA ARG A 54 -1.24 0.40 -13.86
C ARG A 54 -1.86 1.79 -13.88
N GLN A 55 -2.00 2.40 -15.05
CA GLN A 55 -2.64 3.70 -15.17
C GLN A 55 -4.14 3.60 -14.85
N ILE A 56 -4.81 2.55 -15.34
CA ILE A 56 -6.20 2.24 -14.98
C ILE A 56 -6.34 2.14 -13.45
N ILE A 57 -5.51 1.32 -12.78
CA ILE A 57 -5.54 1.20 -11.31
C ILE A 57 -5.41 2.56 -10.61
N ARG A 58 -4.45 3.39 -11.03
CA ARG A 58 -4.23 4.72 -10.44
C ARG A 58 -5.40 5.67 -10.64
N SER A 59 -6.14 5.54 -11.74
CA SER A 59 -7.33 6.35 -12.02
C SER A 59 -8.61 5.81 -11.39
N SER A 60 -8.64 4.54 -11.00
CA SER A 60 -9.85 3.86 -10.53
C SER A 60 -9.98 3.79 -9.01
N PHE A 61 -8.90 3.99 -8.26
CA PHE A 61 -8.88 3.81 -6.82
C PHE A 61 -8.13 4.93 -6.11
N ASP A 62 -8.70 5.39 -5.01
CA ASP A 62 -8.01 6.29 -4.11
C ASP A 62 -6.87 5.57 -3.36
N THR A 63 -5.81 6.32 -3.11
CA THR A 63 -4.72 5.92 -2.23
C THR A 63 -4.47 7.01 -1.21
N LYS A 64 -3.96 6.62 -0.04
CA LYS A 64 -3.61 7.55 1.03
C LYS A 64 -2.12 7.44 1.35
N ASP A 65 -1.45 8.57 1.35
CA ASP A 65 -0.04 8.68 1.70
C ASP A 65 0.12 8.90 3.21
N TYR A 66 1.05 8.17 3.81
CA TYR A 66 1.49 8.30 5.19
C TYR A 66 2.99 8.58 5.17
N CYS A 67 3.39 9.77 5.62
CA CYS A 67 4.79 10.13 5.76
C CYS A 67 5.26 9.79 7.18
N PRO A 68 6.55 9.45 7.37
CA PRO A 68 7.10 9.22 8.70
C PRO A 68 6.86 10.41 9.62
N ASN A 69 6.33 10.14 10.80
CA ASN A 69 6.18 11.07 11.90
C ASN A 69 7.02 10.57 13.08
N PRO A 70 8.17 11.20 13.36
CA PRO A 70 9.02 10.81 14.48
C PRO A 70 8.24 10.87 15.80
N SER A 71 8.32 9.80 16.60
CA SER A 71 7.78 9.78 17.95
C SER A 71 8.60 8.90 18.89
N ASP A 72 8.77 9.36 20.13
CA ASP A 72 9.49 8.62 21.18
C ASP A 72 8.84 7.24 21.43
N ALA A 73 7.53 7.12 21.22
CA ALA A 73 6.79 5.87 21.38
C ALA A 73 7.30 4.75 20.44
N ILE A 74 7.64 5.09 19.19
CA ILE A 74 8.20 4.14 18.23
C ILE A 74 9.60 3.70 18.65
N GLU A 75 10.41 4.62 19.18
CA GLU A 75 11.76 4.29 19.66
C GLU A 75 11.72 3.35 20.88
N VAL A 76 10.85 3.64 21.85
CA VAL A 76 10.62 2.78 23.01
C VAL A 76 10.13 1.39 22.57
N ALA A 77 9.16 1.33 21.66
CA ALA A 77 8.64 0.07 21.14
C ALA A 77 9.73 -0.75 20.41
N ARG A 78 10.59 -0.08 19.62
CA ARG A 78 11.73 -0.72 18.94
C ARG A 78 12.75 -1.26 19.93
N ALA A 79 13.11 -0.50 20.95
CA ALA A 79 14.04 -0.94 21.99
C ALA A 79 13.53 -2.20 22.70
N ARG A 80 12.22 -2.25 23.04
CA ARG A 80 11.58 -3.43 23.62
C ARG A 80 11.57 -4.63 22.66
N PHE A 81 11.25 -4.42 21.38
CA PHE A 81 11.21 -5.49 20.39
C PHE A 81 12.59 -6.15 20.19
N ASN A 82 13.67 -5.36 20.20
CA ASN A 82 15.05 -5.85 20.06
C ASN A 82 15.56 -6.67 21.26
N GLN A 83 14.80 -6.75 22.35
CA GLN A 83 15.12 -7.55 23.54
C GLN A 83 14.40 -8.91 23.55
N LEU A 84 13.55 -9.18 22.56
CA LEU A 84 12.87 -10.47 22.34
C LEU A 84 13.76 -11.40 21.50
#